data_AF-X1HIU5-F1
#
_entry.id   AF-X1HIU5-F1
#
_cell.length_a   1.000
_cell.length_b   1.000
_cell.length_c   1.000
_cell.angle_alpha   90.00
_cell.angle_beta   90.00
_cell.angle_gamma   90.00
#
_symmetry.space_group_name_H-M   'P 1'
#
loop_
_entity.id
_entity.type
_entity.pdbx_description
1 polymer ?
#
loop_
_entity_poly.entity_id
_entity_poly.type
_entity_poly.pdbx_seq_one_letter_code
_entity_poly.pdbx_strand_id
1 'polypeptide(L)'
;MCSKCGEPRTRISEPSPEYAEKLGKSVHDHKDDLKRGMRYDQVLDAEYVTVGWSDCGCGEPWAGGVVFDPFCGSGTALRVARRLGRRFIGIDIVPEYVEMSLRRIRGGKYREPPEGVTPFGS
;
A
#
# COMPACT_ATOMS: atom_id res chain seq x y z
N MET A 1 -1.33 5.52 -11.74
CA MET A 1 -2.41 5.43 -12.74
C MET A 1 -1.83 5.87 -14.06
N CYS A 2 -2.01 5.12 -15.14
CA CYS A 2 -1.59 5.58 -16.46
C CYS A 2 -2.37 6.84 -16.80
N SER A 3 -1.68 7.89 -17.27
CA SER A 3 -2.34 9.15 -17.69
C SER A 3 -3.27 8.97 -18.90
N LYS A 4 -3.06 7.93 -19.71
CA LYS A 4 -3.84 7.63 -20.92
C LYS A 4 -4.99 6.65 -20.69
N CYS A 5 -4.71 5.45 -20.19
CA CYS A 5 -5.75 4.42 -20.02
C CYS A 5 -6.38 4.37 -18.62
N GLY A 6 -5.81 5.08 -17.64
CA GLY A 6 -6.31 5.08 -16.27
C GLY A 6 -5.98 3.83 -15.45
N GLU A 7 -5.31 2.83 -16.02
CA GLU A 7 -4.98 1.61 -15.29
C GLU A 7 -4.00 1.88 -14.13
N PRO A 8 -4.20 1.34 -12.92
CA PRO A 8 -3.24 1.45 -11.83
C PRO A 8 -2.06 0.49 -12.02
N ARG A 9 -0.86 0.88 -11.53
CA ARG A 9 0.23 -0.09 -11.39
C ARG A 9 -0.10 -1.04 -10.25
N THR A 10 0.02 -2.32 -10.50
CA THR A 10 -0.06 -3.36 -9.48
C THR A 10 1.34 -3.79 -9.10
N ARG A 11 1.53 -4.13 -7.83
CA ARG A 11 2.81 -4.62 -7.33
C ARG A 11 3.04 -6.02 -7.88
N ILE A 12 4.20 -6.26 -8.48
CA ILE A 12 4.63 -7.61 -8.86
C ILE A 12 5.46 -8.13 -7.69
N SER A 13 5.02 -9.26 -7.13
CA SER A 13 5.70 -9.90 -6.01
C SER A 13 6.02 -11.34 -6.31
N GLU A 14 7.20 -11.77 -5.90
CA GLU A 14 7.69 -13.14 -6.02
C GLU A 14 8.07 -13.65 -4.64
N PRO A 15 7.95 -14.96 -4.37
CA PRO A 15 8.45 -15.54 -3.13
C PRO A 15 9.96 -15.25 -3.01
N SER A 16 10.46 -15.01 -1.80
CA SER A 16 11.90 -14.93 -1.57
C SER A 16 12.57 -16.24 -2.03
N PRO A 17 13.85 -16.24 -2.43
CA PRO A 17 14.53 -17.47 -2.87
C PRO A 17 14.42 -18.60 -1.85
N GLU A 18 14.56 -18.29 -0.56
CA GLU A 18 14.41 -19.26 0.53
C GLU A 18 12.99 -19.81 0.65
N TYR A 19 11.97 -18.95 0.47
CA TYR A 19 10.57 -19.36 0.53
C TYR A 19 10.15 -20.15 -0.72
N ALA A 20 10.65 -19.78 -1.89
CA ALA A 20 10.39 -20.45 -3.16
C ALA A 20 10.79 -21.93 -3.12
N GLU A 21 11.93 -22.25 -2.50
CA GLU A 21 12.38 -23.64 -2.32
C GLU A 21 11.45 -24.48 -1.43
N LYS A 22 10.71 -23.83 -0.53
CA LYS A 22 9.84 -24.48 0.45
C LYS A 22 8.37 -24.46 0.05
N LEU A 23 8.03 -23.69 -0.99
CA LEU A 23 6.66 -23.52 -1.47
C LEU A 23 6.06 -24.88 -1.87
N GLY A 24 4.89 -25.21 -1.29
CA GLY A 24 4.20 -26.47 -1.56
C GLY A 24 4.77 -27.71 -0.86
N LYS A 25 5.79 -27.57 0.00
CA LYS A 25 6.30 -28.67 0.83
C LYS A 25 5.57 -28.69 2.18
N SER A 26 5.32 -29.89 2.71
CA SER A 26 4.79 -30.03 4.06
C SER A 26 5.84 -29.59 5.08
N VAL A 27 5.41 -28.82 6.08
CA VAL A 27 6.27 -28.30 7.16
C VAL A 27 6.32 -29.23 8.38
N HIS A 28 5.56 -30.33 8.34
CA HIS A 28 5.58 -31.38 9.34
C HIS A 28 5.07 -32.72 8.77
N ASP A 29 5.35 -33.82 9.48
CA ASP A 29 4.82 -35.15 9.16
C ASP A 29 3.43 -35.35 9.79
N HIS A 30 2.44 -35.73 8.99
CA HIS A 30 1.06 -35.92 9.41
C HIS A 30 0.75 -37.29 10.05
N LYS A 31 1.71 -38.23 10.08
CA LYS A 31 1.46 -39.64 10.49
C LYS A 31 0.81 -39.81 11.86
N ASP A 32 1.10 -38.94 12.83
CA ASP A 32 0.66 -39.07 14.22
C ASP A 32 -0.22 -37.90 14.71
N ASP A 33 -0.68 -37.02 13.80
CA ASP A 33 -1.44 -35.80 14.14
C ASP A 33 -2.71 -36.12 14.96
N LEU A 34 -3.40 -37.23 14.66
CA LEU A 34 -4.61 -37.66 15.38
C LEU A 34 -4.35 -38.07 16.85
N LYS A 35 -3.12 -38.46 17.19
CA LYS A 35 -2.77 -38.93 18.54
C LYS A 35 -2.06 -37.85 19.37
N ARG A 36 -1.28 -36.98 18.73
CA ARG A 36 -0.39 -36.02 19.42
C ARG A 36 -0.71 -34.56 19.12
N GLY A 37 -1.66 -34.29 18.23
CA GLY A 37 -1.93 -32.95 17.70
C GLY A 37 -0.85 -32.49 16.71
N MET A 38 -1.16 -31.45 15.96
CA MET A 38 -0.25 -30.86 14.97
C MET A 38 0.97 -30.23 15.66
N ARG A 39 2.18 -30.56 15.22
CA ARG A 39 3.43 -29.90 15.64
C ARG A 39 4.21 -29.45 14.41
N TYR A 40 4.72 -28.22 14.44
CA TYR A 40 5.58 -27.71 13.38
C TYR A 40 7.03 -28.12 13.65
N ASP A 41 7.62 -28.92 12.77
CA ASP A 41 9.04 -29.31 12.86
C ASP A 41 9.95 -28.23 12.27
N GLN A 42 9.42 -27.34 11.44
CA GLN A 42 10.13 -26.22 10.82
C GLN A 42 9.28 -24.94 10.88
N VAL A 43 9.93 -23.81 11.19
CA VAL A 43 9.35 -22.48 11.01
C VAL A 43 9.59 -22.07 9.56
N LEU A 44 8.50 -21.76 8.86
CA LEU A 44 8.51 -21.30 7.47
C LEU A 44 8.31 -19.78 7.46
N ASP A 45 9.29 -19.03 6.98
CA ASP A 45 9.10 -17.61 6.70
C ASP A 45 8.46 -17.45 5.32
N ALA A 46 7.22 -16.94 5.29
CA ALA A 46 6.41 -16.82 4.08
C ALA A 46 6.64 -15.45 3.41
N GLU A 47 7.90 -15.14 3.14
CA GLU A 47 8.30 -13.84 2.63
C GLU A 47 8.06 -13.73 1.11
N TYR A 48 7.46 -12.61 0.71
CA TYR A 48 7.33 -12.19 -0.69
C TYR A 48 8.03 -10.85 -0.89
N VAL A 49 8.91 -10.80 -1.87
CA VAL A 49 9.66 -9.60 -2.24
C VAL A 49 9.00 -8.90 -3.43
N THR A 50 9.11 -7.58 -3.47
CA THR A 50 8.62 -6.79 -4.62
C THR A 50 9.70 -6.75 -5.69
N VAL A 51 9.43 -7.35 -6.84
CA VAL A 51 10.36 -7.39 -7.97
C VAL A 51 10.10 -6.30 -8.99
N GLY A 52 8.95 -5.64 -8.90
CA GLY A 52 8.61 -4.53 -9.79
C GLY A 52 7.16 -4.11 -9.69
N TRP A 53 6.73 -3.41 -10.73
CA TRP A 53 5.39 -2.86 -10.87
C TRP A 53 4.89 -3.13 -12.27
N SER A 54 3.61 -3.46 -12.40
CA SER A 54 2.99 -3.71 -13.70
C SER A 54 3.14 -2.52 -14.65
N ASP A 55 3.08 -2.84 -15.94
CA ASP A 55 3.07 -1.88 -17.02
C ASP A 55 1.85 -2.12 -17.91
N CYS A 56 1.18 -1.02 -18.29
CA CYS A 56 -0.03 -1.06 -19.11
C CYS A 56 0.26 -0.96 -20.62
N GLY A 57 1.53 -0.91 -21.03
CA GLY A 57 1.96 -0.85 -22.44
C GLY A 57 1.71 0.50 -23.14
N CYS A 58 1.15 1.50 -22.44
CA CYS A 58 0.81 2.78 -23.07
C CYS A 58 2.03 3.67 -23.36
N GLY A 59 3.17 3.47 -22.69
CA GLY A 59 4.37 4.31 -22.83
C GLY A 59 4.22 5.73 -22.26
N GLU A 60 3.11 6.02 -21.59
CA GLU A 60 2.77 7.34 -21.06
C GLU A 60 3.17 7.49 -19.59
N PRO A 61 3.44 8.71 -19.10
CA PRO A 61 3.79 8.95 -17.71
C PRO A 61 2.72 8.46 -16.72
N TRP A 62 3.19 7.99 -15.56
CA TRP A 62 2.31 7.57 -14.49
C TRP A 62 1.90 8.78 -13.63
N ALA A 63 0.60 9.02 -13.53
CA ALA A 63 0.03 9.99 -12.62
C ALA A 63 -0.22 9.38 -11.22
N GLY A 64 -0.10 10.22 -10.20
CA GLY A 64 -0.56 9.90 -8.85
C GLY A 64 -2.06 9.55 -8.84
N GLY A 65 -2.41 8.42 -8.23
CA GLY A 65 -3.81 8.04 -8.02
C GLY A 65 -4.54 8.95 -7.02
N VAL A 66 -5.83 8.69 -6.84
CA VAL A 66 -6.65 9.34 -5.80
C VAL A 66 -6.65 8.46 -4.55
N VAL A 67 -6.25 9.01 -3.41
CA VAL A 67 -6.38 8.34 -2.10
C VAL A 67 -7.80 8.55 -1.59
N PHE A 68 -8.51 7.47 -1.29
CA PHE A 68 -9.84 7.54 -0.69
C PHE A 68 -9.80 6.99 0.73
N ASP A 69 -10.25 7.80 1.69
CA ASP A 69 -10.32 7.45 3.10
C ASP A 69 -11.73 7.75 3.65
N PRO A 70 -12.60 6.73 3.80
CA PRO A 70 -13.97 6.94 4.26
C PRO A 70 -14.10 7.20 5.78
N PHE A 71 -12.99 7.11 6.54
CA PHE A 71 -12.93 7.33 7.98
C PHE A 71 -11.71 8.19 8.35
N CYS A 72 -11.60 9.34 7.69
CA CYS A 72 -10.36 10.09 7.66
C CYS A 72 -9.98 10.73 9.02
N GLY A 73 -10.91 10.79 9.97
CA GLY A 73 -10.70 11.24 11.33
C GLY A 73 -9.98 12.58 11.37
N SER A 74 -8.80 12.59 12.00
CA SER A 74 -7.97 13.79 12.15
C SER A 74 -7.13 14.15 10.89
N GLY A 75 -7.30 13.43 9.79
CA GLY A 75 -6.80 13.78 8.46
C GLY A 75 -5.36 13.39 8.18
N THR A 76 -4.78 12.49 8.98
CA THR A 76 -3.36 12.09 8.85
C THR A 76 -3.06 11.49 7.47
N ALA A 77 -3.89 10.56 7.00
CA ALA A 77 -3.73 9.95 5.68
C ALA A 77 -3.81 11.00 4.55
N LEU A 78 -4.76 11.93 4.64
CA LEU A 78 -4.95 13.00 3.66
C LEU A 78 -3.76 13.98 3.62
N ARG A 79 -3.20 14.32 4.78
CA ARG A 79 -1.98 15.14 4.86
C ARG A 79 -0.78 14.45 4.20
N VAL A 80 -0.61 13.15 4.42
CA VAL A 80 0.44 12.36 3.78
C VAL A 80 0.20 12.30 2.28
N ALA A 81 -1.04 12.08 1.84
CA ALA A 81 -1.41 12.10 0.42
C ALA A 81 -1.02 13.43 -0.23
N ARG A 82 -1.36 14.57 0.40
CA ARG A 82 -0.96 15.91 -0.05
C ARG A 82 0.56 16.06 -0.16
N ARG A 83 1.31 15.60 0.84
CA ARG A 83 2.79 15.65 0.85
C ARG A 83 3.40 14.80 -0.27
N LEU A 84 2.76 13.69 -0.63
CA LEU A 84 3.19 12.79 -1.70
C LEU A 84 2.67 13.21 -3.08
N GLY A 85 2.18 14.44 -3.25
CA GLY A 85 1.67 14.93 -4.54
C GLY A 85 0.41 14.22 -5.03
N ARG A 86 -0.32 13.53 -4.14
CA ARG A 86 -1.52 12.76 -4.49
C ARG A 86 -2.79 13.58 -4.29
N ARG A 87 -3.76 13.33 -5.16
CA ARG A 87 -5.16 13.71 -4.93
C ARG A 87 -5.74 12.84 -3.82
N PHE A 88 -6.71 13.37 -3.08
CA PHE A 88 -7.38 12.62 -2.03
C PHE A 88 -8.83 13.06 -1.83
N ILE A 89 -9.64 12.14 -1.33
CA ILE A 89 -11.02 12.33 -0.86
C ILE A 89 -11.09 11.71 0.53
N GLY A 90 -11.50 12.50 1.51
CA GLY A 90 -11.70 12.05 2.89
C GLY A 90 -13.13 12.28 3.33
N ILE A 91 -13.71 11.31 4.01
CA ILE A 91 -15.03 11.40 4.63
C ILE A 91 -14.86 11.09 6.12
N ASP A 92 -15.58 11.82 6.97
CA ASP A 92 -15.77 11.46 8.37
C ASP A 92 -17.17 11.88 8.80
N ILE A 93 -17.80 11.09 9.67
CA ILE A 93 -19.15 11.36 10.15
C ILE A 93 -19.15 12.43 11.25
N VAL A 94 -18.05 12.58 11.99
CA VAL A 94 -17.92 13.50 13.12
C VAL A 94 -17.48 14.86 12.59
N PRO A 95 -18.33 15.90 12.61
CA PRO A 95 -18.02 17.20 12.02
C PRO A 95 -16.75 17.84 12.59
N GLU A 96 -16.49 17.64 13.88
CA GLU A 96 -15.30 18.15 14.58
C GLU A 96 -14.00 17.57 14.01
N TYR A 97 -14.03 16.30 13.56
CA TYR A 97 -12.90 15.66 12.88
C TYR A 97 -12.72 16.18 11.46
N VAL A 98 -13.82 16.43 10.74
CA VAL A 98 -13.76 17.09 9.43
C VAL A 98 -13.11 18.47 9.54
N GLU A 99 -13.53 19.29 10.51
CA GLU A 99 -12.95 20.61 10.73
C GLU A 99 -11.47 20.55 11.14
N MET A 100 -11.11 19.64 12.04
CA MET A 100 -9.72 19.41 12.42
C MET A 100 -8.86 19.00 11.21
N SER A 101 -9.36 18.08 10.39
CA SER A 101 -8.72 17.65 9.15
C SER A 101 -8.49 18.81 8.19
N LEU A 102 -9.53 19.61 7.93
CA LEU A 102 -9.43 20.78 7.06
C LEU A 102 -8.41 21.80 7.56
N ARG A 103 -8.41 22.12 8.86
CA ARG A 103 -7.41 23.04 9.46
C ARG A 103 -5.99 22.52 9.28
N ARG A 104 -5.75 21.23 9.52
CA ARG A 104 -4.41 20.64 9.38
C ARG A 104 -3.95 20.54 7.94
N ILE A 105 -4.87 20.24 7.02
CA ILE A 105 -4.58 20.18 5.60
C ILE A 105 -4.29 21.58 5.07
N ARG A 106 -5.10 22.59 5.40
CA ARG A 106 -4.96 23.97 4.87
C ARG A 106 -3.89 24.80 5.57
N GLY A 107 -3.78 24.70 6.90
CA GLY A 107 -2.94 25.56 7.73
C GLY A 107 -1.57 24.99 8.12
N GLY A 108 -1.28 23.73 7.78
CA GLY A 108 0.06 23.17 7.98
C GLY A 108 1.06 23.76 6.98
N LYS A 109 2.24 24.19 7.45
CA LYS A 109 3.39 24.45 6.54
C LYS A 109 3.54 23.22 5.63
N TYR A 110 3.35 23.39 4.33
CA TYR A 110 3.63 22.35 3.37
C TYR A 110 5.12 22.03 3.51
N ARG A 111 5.44 20.80 3.92
CA ARG A 111 6.82 20.33 3.81
C ARG A 111 7.03 19.98 2.35
N GLU A 112 8.15 20.40 1.79
CA GLU A 112 8.54 20.06 0.43
C GLU A 112 8.33 18.55 0.17
N PRO A 113 7.87 18.18 -1.04
CA PRO A 113 7.74 16.79 -1.40
C PRO A 113 9.12 16.10 -1.29
N PRO A 114 9.16 14.79 -1.03
CA PRO A 114 10.38 14.02 -1.25
C PRO A 114 10.91 14.21 -2.68
N GLU A 115 12.22 14.05 -2.85
CA GLU A 115 12.85 14.11 -4.17
C GLU A 115 12.16 13.12 -5.15
N GLY A 116 11.94 13.58 -6.38
CA GLY A 116 11.22 12.80 -7.41
C GLY A 116 9.69 12.82 -7.30
N VAL A 117 9.11 13.57 -6.36
CA VAL A 117 7.65 13.76 -6.26
C VAL A 117 7.25 15.11 -6.83
N THR A 118 6.37 15.11 -7.84
CA THR A 118 5.78 16.34 -8.36
C THR A 118 4.69 16.87 -7.39
N PRO A 119 4.76 18.14 -6.97
CA PRO A 119 3.73 18.73 -6.12
C PRO A 119 2.34 18.67 -6.76
N PHE A 120 1.31 18.56 -5.94
CA PHE A 120 -0.05 18.68 -6.42
C PHE A 120 -0.36 20.15 -6.76
N GLY A 121 -0.66 20.44 -8.03
CA GLY A 121 -1.07 21.78 -8.50
C GLY A 121 0.03 22.68 -9.05
N SER A 122 1.25 22.15 -9.27
CA SER A 122 2.33 22.79 -10.04
C SER A 122 2.15 22.58 -11.54
#